data_AF-A0A3C1RL00-F1
#
_entry.id   AF-A0A3C1RL00-F1
#
_cell.length_a   1.000
_cell.length_b   1.000
_cell.length_c   1.000
_cell.angle_alpha   90.00
_cell.angle_beta   90.00
_cell.angle_gamma   90.00
#
_symmetry.space_group_name_H-M   'P 1'
#
loop_
_entity.id
_entity.type
_entity.pdbx_description
1 polymer ?
#
loop_
_entity_poly.entity_id
_entity_poly.type
_entity_poly.pdbx_seq_one_letter_code
_entity_poly.pdbx_strand_id
1 'polypeptide(L)'
;MKKNDDINPGEQLQELLREICPPDAEDNSFISRIDYLVDAEGELKKLIYDSTINYVLRRLISTADFLKRQCDKQEKYDESFIVKLREFLKENMRFPEENIELIRVLITECLDAKRKKVNSTLKKEIRRTAKNNNRFCYLCGIELEYDLKSPNNVHNSVEVEHKWPRAMGGLSDAFNLEVACQACNGKKADYIDASDFHYEEICLVTDENDQHFSTEMKREYELALWAKTEFKCSLCQKPASDSGKLKLSRKNPNDSWHFLNIEIFCEQHSQLRR
;
A
#
# COMPACT_ATOMS: atom_id res chain seq x y z
N MET A 1 10.66 24.50 1.68
CA MET A 1 10.47 23.20 1.00
C MET A 1 9.86 23.47 -0.37
N LYS A 2 10.47 22.99 -1.46
CA LYS A 2 9.80 22.99 -2.77
C LYS A 2 8.61 22.04 -2.63
N LYS A 3 7.39 22.49 -2.93
CA LYS A 3 6.26 21.57 -3.10
C LYS A 3 6.63 20.63 -4.23
N ASN A 4 6.82 19.36 -3.90
CA ASN A 4 6.78 18.31 -4.90
C ASN A 4 5.28 18.18 -5.22
N ASP A 5 4.82 18.71 -6.35
CA ASP A 5 3.38 18.82 -6.65
C ASP A 5 2.69 17.45 -6.85
N ASP A 6 3.45 16.35 -6.86
CA ASP A 6 3.00 14.98 -7.11
C ASP A 6 3.19 14.03 -5.91
N ILE A 7 3.01 14.50 -4.67
CA ILE A 7 3.06 13.64 -3.47
C ILE A 7 1.76 13.73 -2.66
N ASN A 8 1.23 12.57 -2.25
CA ASN A 8 -0.01 12.50 -1.51
C ASN A 8 0.16 13.06 -0.08
N PRO A 9 -0.82 13.77 0.50
CA PRO A 9 -0.76 14.20 1.91
C PRO A 9 -0.51 13.05 2.90
N GLY A 10 -1.09 11.88 2.63
CA GLY A 10 -0.85 10.68 3.44
C GLY A 10 0.59 10.18 3.38
N GLU A 11 1.21 10.30 2.21
CA GLU A 11 2.60 9.92 1.97
C GLU A 11 3.55 10.91 2.63
N GLN A 12 3.28 12.22 2.52
CA GLN A 12 4.00 13.26 3.25
C GLN A 12 3.91 13.05 4.78
N LEU A 13 2.73 12.67 5.29
CA LEU A 13 2.56 12.37 6.70
C LEU A 13 3.33 11.10 7.11
N GLN A 14 3.36 10.07 6.25
CA GLN A 14 4.17 8.87 6.49
C GLN A 14 5.67 9.20 6.54
N GLU A 15 6.16 10.01 5.60
CA GLU A 15 7.56 10.47 5.56
C GLU A 15 7.92 11.26 6.83
N LEU A 16 7.07 12.19 7.25
CA LEU A 16 7.26 12.94 8.49
C LEU A 16 7.31 12.02 9.72
N LEU A 17 6.46 11.00 9.78
CA LEU A 17 6.49 10.02 10.87
C LEU A 17 7.80 9.23 10.88
N ARG A 18 8.36 8.90 9.71
CA ARG A 18 9.67 8.24 9.59
C ARG A 18 10.81 9.17 10.03
N GLU A 19 10.71 10.47 9.76
CA GLU A 19 11.69 11.46 10.22
C GLU A 19 11.67 11.64 11.74
N ILE A 20 10.48 11.65 12.35
CA ILE A 20 10.30 11.80 13.81
C ILE A 20 10.71 10.51 14.54
N CYS A 21 10.43 9.36 13.92
CA CYS A 21 10.70 8.04 14.49
C CYS A 21 11.63 7.25 13.55
N PRO A 22 12.91 7.64 13.41
CA PRO A 22 13.84 6.94 12.52
C PRO A 22 14.11 5.52 13.04
N PRO A 23 14.47 4.57 12.16
CA PRO A 23 14.91 3.26 12.60
C PRO A 23 16.23 3.39 13.38
N ASP A 24 16.38 2.63 14.47
CA ASP A 24 17.59 2.65 15.30
C ASP A 24 18.83 2.23 14.49
N ALA A 25 19.88 3.07 14.54
CA ALA A 25 21.14 2.87 13.81
C ALA A 25 22.05 1.79 14.44
N GLU A 26 22.04 1.69 15.77
CA GLU A 26 22.80 0.70 16.55
C GLU A 26 21.83 -0.27 17.24
N ASP A 27 21.08 -1.02 16.43
CA ASP A 27 19.92 -1.73 16.94
C ASP A 27 20.27 -3.13 17.49
N ASN A 28 20.31 -3.23 18.83
CA ASN A 28 20.31 -4.50 19.57
C ASN A 28 18.91 -4.92 20.03
N SER A 29 17.84 -4.43 19.40
CA SER A 29 16.47 -4.81 19.74
C SER A 29 16.21 -6.30 19.61
N PHE A 30 15.18 -6.76 20.30
CA PHE A 30 14.70 -8.12 20.16
C PHE A 30 14.27 -8.45 18.71
N ILE A 31 13.81 -7.45 17.94
CA ILE A 31 13.46 -7.61 16.53
C ILE A 31 14.70 -7.89 15.68
N SER A 32 15.78 -7.13 15.85
CA SER A 32 17.04 -7.41 15.15
C SER A 32 17.57 -8.81 15.45
N ARG A 33 17.38 -9.29 16.69
CA ARG A 33 17.75 -10.66 17.06
C ARG A 33 16.85 -11.71 16.38
N ILE A 34 15.55 -11.48 16.30
CA ILE A 34 14.63 -12.41 15.60
C ILE A 34 14.93 -12.42 14.11
N ASP A 35 15.13 -11.26 13.49
CA ASP A 35 15.49 -11.11 12.08
C ASP A 35 16.74 -11.93 11.73
N TYR A 36 17.79 -11.83 12.54
CA TYR A 36 18.99 -12.66 12.43
C TYR A 36 18.69 -14.15 12.60
N LEU A 37 17.84 -14.54 13.55
CA LEU A 37 17.48 -15.95 13.78
C LEU A 37 16.73 -16.59 12.60
N VAL A 38 15.98 -15.78 11.84
CA VAL A 38 15.23 -16.24 10.65
C VAL A 38 15.95 -15.95 9.34
N ASP A 39 17.22 -15.50 9.40
CA ASP A 39 18.06 -15.17 8.24
C ASP A 39 17.38 -14.23 7.24
N ALA A 40 16.71 -13.19 7.76
CA ALA A 40 15.90 -12.27 6.95
C ALA A 40 16.66 -11.04 6.43
N GLU A 41 17.96 -10.92 6.73
CA GLU A 41 18.83 -9.84 6.26
C GLU A 41 18.28 -8.42 6.51
N GLY A 42 17.54 -8.21 7.60
CA GLY A 42 16.90 -6.93 7.93
C GLY A 42 15.51 -6.71 7.31
N GLU A 43 15.04 -7.60 6.43
CA GLU A 43 13.71 -7.49 5.81
C GLU A 43 12.59 -7.54 6.84
N LEU A 44 12.67 -8.43 7.84
CA LEU A 44 11.65 -8.55 8.88
C LEU A 44 11.61 -7.29 9.75
N LYS A 45 12.78 -6.80 10.17
CA LYS A 45 12.90 -5.55 10.92
C LYS A 45 12.27 -4.39 10.16
N LYS A 46 12.58 -4.25 8.86
CA LYS A 46 12.01 -3.21 8.00
C LYS A 46 10.49 -3.32 7.90
N LEU A 47 9.96 -4.53 7.71
CA LEU A 47 8.50 -4.76 7.64
C LEU A 47 7.79 -4.37 8.93
N ILE A 48 8.33 -4.75 10.10
CA ILE A 48 7.75 -4.39 11.39
C ILE A 48 7.77 -2.89 11.60
N TYR A 49 8.87 -2.23 11.25
CA TYR A 49 8.99 -0.78 11.30
C TYR A 49 7.94 -0.10 10.40
N ASP A 50 7.90 -0.44 9.11
CA ASP A 50 6.96 0.14 8.14
C ASP A 50 5.50 -0.12 8.56
N SER A 51 5.18 -1.32 9.05
CA SER A 51 3.85 -1.68 9.55
C SER A 51 3.46 -0.81 10.76
N THR A 52 4.40 -0.55 11.66
CA THR A 52 4.17 0.31 12.83
C THR A 52 3.93 1.76 12.42
N ILE A 53 4.69 2.27 11.44
CA ILE A 53 4.46 3.62 10.88
C ILE A 53 3.08 3.70 10.23
N ASN A 54 2.68 2.70 9.43
CA ASN A 54 1.37 2.63 8.79
C ASN A 54 0.22 2.57 9.81
N TYR A 55 0.40 1.82 10.90
CA TYR A 55 -0.54 1.80 12.01
C TYR A 55 -0.71 3.18 12.65
N VAL A 56 0.38 3.89 12.95
CA VAL A 56 0.33 5.24 13.53
C VAL A 56 -0.37 6.22 12.59
N LEU A 57 -0.02 6.20 11.29
CA LEU A 57 -0.67 7.01 10.26
C LEU A 57 -2.19 6.76 10.23
N ARG A 58 -2.60 5.48 10.20
CA ARG A 58 -4.03 5.09 10.16
C ARG A 58 -4.77 5.54 11.40
N ARG A 59 -4.14 5.42 12.57
CA ARG A 59 -4.70 5.89 13.84
C ARG A 59 -4.91 7.40 13.80
N LEU A 60 -3.93 8.18 13.33
CA LEU A 60 -4.03 9.63 13.24
C LEU A 60 -5.20 10.07 12.34
N ILE A 61 -5.27 9.54 11.12
CA ILE A 61 -6.34 9.88 10.17
C ILE A 61 -7.71 9.44 10.70
N SER A 62 -7.81 8.23 11.26
CA SER A 62 -9.09 7.71 11.76
C SER A 62 -9.59 8.45 12.99
N THR A 63 -8.69 8.79 13.92
CA THR A 63 -9.04 9.61 15.09
C THR A 63 -9.45 11.02 14.68
N ALA A 64 -8.75 11.63 13.72
CA ALA A 64 -9.14 12.94 13.22
C ALA A 64 -10.51 12.94 12.54
N ASP A 65 -10.82 11.93 11.72
CA ASP A 65 -12.15 11.76 11.12
C ASP A 65 -13.24 11.59 12.21
N PHE A 66 -12.95 10.81 13.25
CA PHE A 66 -13.83 10.66 14.41
C PHE A 66 -14.08 12.00 15.13
N LEU A 67 -13.02 12.75 15.45
CA LEU A 67 -13.11 14.06 16.09
C LEU A 67 -13.90 15.06 15.24
N LYS A 68 -13.66 15.09 13.92
CA LYS A 68 -14.40 15.97 13.00
C LYS A 68 -15.89 15.65 13.01
N ARG A 69 -16.27 14.37 12.91
CA ARG A 69 -17.68 13.93 13.00
C ARG A 69 -18.34 14.29 14.34
N GLN A 70 -17.59 14.29 15.44
CA GLN A 70 -18.11 14.73 16.74
C GLN A 70 -18.37 16.24 16.78
N CYS A 71 -17.53 17.06 16.15
CA CYS A 71 -17.73 18.50 16.06
C CYS A 71 -18.89 18.86 15.13
N ASP A 72 -18.98 18.20 13.95
CA ASP A 72 -20.05 18.42 12.98
C ASP A 72 -21.45 18.18 13.60
N LYS A 73 -21.59 17.15 14.46
CA LYS A 73 -22.85 16.86 15.18
C LYS A 73 -23.24 17.90 16.22
N GLN A 74 -22.27 18.65 16.74
CA GLN A 74 -22.51 19.66 17.77
C GLN A 74 -22.82 21.04 17.15
N GLU A 75 -22.94 21.14 15.82
CA GLU A 75 -23.06 22.40 15.07
C GLU A 75 -21.98 23.42 15.44
N LYS A 76 -20.82 22.94 15.91
CA LYS A 76 -19.69 23.78 16.29
C LYS A 76 -18.83 24.05 15.07
N TYR A 77 -18.42 25.32 14.90
CA TYR A 77 -17.54 25.79 13.84
C TYR A 77 -16.24 24.98 13.72
N ASP A 78 -15.62 24.97 12.53
CA ASP A 78 -14.38 24.25 12.21
C ASP A 78 -13.22 24.52 13.21
N GLU A 79 -13.19 25.69 13.85
CA GLU A 79 -12.22 26.03 14.90
C GLU A 79 -12.24 25.01 16.06
N SER A 80 -13.41 24.45 16.39
CA SER A 80 -13.55 23.45 17.44
C SER A 80 -12.88 22.12 17.11
N PHE A 81 -12.86 21.74 15.83
CA PHE A 81 -12.15 20.54 15.38
C PHE A 81 -10.64 20.74 15.48
N ILE A 82 -10.14 21.89 15.04
CA ILE A 82 -8.71 22.23 15.08
C ILE A 82 -8.17 22.22 16.51
N VAL A 83 -8.90 22.79 17.47
CA VAL A 83 -8.52 22.79 18.88
C VAL A 83 -8.44 21.36 19.42
N LYS A 84 -9.49 20.55 19.23
CA LYS A 84 -9.50 19.15 19.71
C LYS A 84 -8.43 18.27 19.07
N LEU A 85 -8.16 18.45 17.78
CA LEU A 85 -7.11 17.69 17.11
C LEU A 85 -5.73 18.05 17.68
N ARG A 86 -5.48 19.34 17.95
CA ARG A 86 -4.23 19.79 18.59
C ARG A 86 -4.10 19.22 20.01
N GLU A 87 -5.17 19.27 20.81
CA GLU A 87 -5.20 18.66 22.16
C GLU A 87 -4.87 17.17 22.09
N PHE A 88 -5.51 16.42 21.18
CA PHE A 88 -5.21 15.00 20.98
C PHE A 88 -3.73 14.74 20.63
N LEU A 89 -3.15 15.52 19.71
CA LEU A 89 -1.75 15.36 19.33
C LEU A 89 -0.80 15.63 20.50
N LYS A 90 -1.10 16.62 21.34
CA LYS A 90 -0.31 16.98 22.52
C LYS A 90 -0.45 15.96 23.65
N GLU A 91 -1.68 15.62 23.98
CA GLU A 91 -2.00 14.86 25.20
C GLU A 91 -1.95 13.35 24.99
N ASN A 92 -2.17 12.87 23.75
CA ASN A 92 -2.29 11.44 23.47
C ASN A 92 -1.18 10.85 22.58
N MET A 93 -0.41 11.67 21.86
CA MET A 93 0.56 11.16 20.87
C MET A 93 2.04 11.44 21.13
N ARG A 94 2.41 12.20 22.18
CA ARG A 94 3.83 12.46 22.57
C ARG A 94 4.75 12.90 21.40
N PHE A 95 4.22 13.57 20.39
CA PHE A 95 5.04 14.15 19.33
C PHE A 95 5.85 15.35 19.85
N PRO A 96 7.03 15.65 19.28
CA PRO A 96 7.72 16.90 19.52
C PRO A 96 6.82 18.10 19.19
N GLU A 97 6.82 19.13 20.04
CA GLU A 97 5.91 20.28 19.94
C GLU A 97 6.07 21.01 18.60
N GLU A 98 7.30 21.07 18.08
CA GLU A 98 7.65 21.66 16.78
C GLU A 98 6.99 20.96 15.57
N ASN A 99 6.61 19.68 15.70
CA ASN A 99 5.98 18.92 14.62
C ASN A 99 4.44 18.97 14.66
N ILE A 100 3.82 19.39 15.77
CA ILE A 100 2.37 19.26 15.98
C ILE A 100 1.56 20.01 14.93
N GLU A 101 1.95 21.23 14.58
CA GLU A 101 1.22 22.01 13.58
C GLU A 101 1.35 21.43 12.17
N LEU A 102 2.53 20.91 11.81
CA LEU A 102 2.73 20.27 10.52
C LEU A 102 1.91 18.98 10.41
N ILE A 103 1.94 18.13 11.44
CA ILE A 103 1.12 16.91 11.53
C ILE A 103 -0.36 17.26 11.40
N ARG A 104 -0.83 18.29 12.11
CA ARG A 104 -2.23 18.75 12.06
C ARG A 104 -2.65 19.18 10.65
N VAL A 105 -1.80 19.94 9.96
CA VAL A 105 -2.05 20.39 8.58
C VAL A 105 -2.18 19.19 7.65
N LEU A 106 -1.20 18.28 7.68
CA LEU A 106 -1.20 17.07 6.83
C LEU A 106 -2.40 16.15 7.10
N ILE A 107 -2.78 15.96 8.36
CA ILE A 107 -3.99 15.21 8.73
C ILE A 107 -5.24 15.86 8.12
N THR A 108 -5.34 17.19 8.16
CA THR A 108 -6.49 17.91 7.60
C THR A 108 -6.56 17.71 6.08
N GLU A 109 -5.42 17.83 5.39
CA GLU A 109 -5.31 17.55 3.96
C GLU A 109 -5.68 16.09 3.62
N CYS A 110 -5.28 15.12 4.47
CA CYS A 110 -5.70 13.73 4.32
C CYS A 110 -7.22 13.55 4.40
N LEU A 111 -7.89 14.26 5.33
CA LEU A 111 -9.35 14.21 5.46
C LEU A 111 -10.06 14.82 4.25
N ASP A 112 -9.51 15.89 3.68
CA ASP A 112 -10.03 16.52 2.47
C ASP A 112 -9.87 15.59 1.25
N ALA A 113 -8.69 14.98 1.10
CA ALA A 113 -8.41 13.99 0.06
C ALA A 113 -9.36 12.78 0.17
N LYS A 114 -9.60 12.29 1.39
CA LYS A 114 -10.53 11.18 1.67
C LYS A 114 -11.95 11.45 1.17
N ARG A 115 -12.41 12.70 1.25
CA ARG A 115 -13.76 13.13 0.84
C ARG A 115 -13.84 13.42 -0.66
N LYS A 116 -12.75 13.82 -1.31
CA LYS A 116 -12.69 14.13 -2.74
C LYS A 116 -13.03 12.87 -3.56
N LYS A 117 -13.98 13.02 -4.50
CA LYS A 117 -14.30 11.96 -5.47
C LYS A 117 -13.45 12.17 -6.72
N VAL A 118 -13.05 11.06 -7.35
CA VAL A 118 -12.37 11.12 -8.64
C VAL A 118 -13.34 11.61 -9.72
N ASN A 119 -12.91 12.60 -10.51
CA ASN A 119 -13.67 13.15 -11.63
C ASN A 119 -13.93 12.04 -12.68
N SER A 120 -15.17 11.92 -13.15
CA SER A 120 -15.57 10.90 -14.14
C SER A 120 -14.86 11.09 -15.49
N THR A 121 -14.57 12.32 -15.89
CA THR A 121 -13.80 12.67 -17.09
C THR A 121 -12.36 12.16 -16.95
N LEU A 122 -11.73 12.41 -15.80
CA LEU A 122 -10.39 11.93 -15.51
C LEU A 122 -10.32 10.39 -15.51
N LYS A 123 -11.31 9.70 -14.91
CA LYS A 123 -11.39 8.23 -14.97
C LYS A 123 -11.47 7.71 -16.41
N LYS A 124 -12.28 8.36 -17.26
CA LYS A 124 -12.40 7.98 -18.68
C LYS A 124 -11.09 8.20 -19.43
N GLU A 125 -10.40 9.29 -19.15
CA GLU A 125 -9.11 9.60 -19.74
C GLU A 125 -8.05 8.57 -19.37
N ILE A 126 -7.88 8.26 -18.08
CA ILE A 126 -6.93 7.24 -17.60
C ILE A 126 -7.22 5.89 -18.24
N ARG A 127 -8.49 5.45 -18.25
CA ARG A 127 -8.90 4.19 -18.88
C ARG A 127 -8.57 4.16 -20.37
N ARG A 128 -8.84 5.25 -21.10
CA ARG A 128 -8.56 5.36 -22.54
C ARG A 128 -7.06 5.31 -22.81
N THR A 129 -6.26 6.07 -22.05
CA THR A 129 -4.80 6.10 -22.18
C THR A 129 -4.21 4.72 -21.91
N ALA A 130 -4.66 4.04 -20.85
CA ALA A 130 -4.21 2.70 -20.53
C ALA A 130 -4.57 1.68 -21.63
N LYS A 131 -5.79 1.74 -22.18
CA LYS A 131 -6.22 0.91 -23.31
C LYS A 131 -5.34 1.12 -24.54
N ASN A 132 -5.10 2.38 -24.93
CA ASN A 132 -4.30 2.70 -26.11
C ASN A 132 -2.85 2.22 -25.99
N ASN A 133 -2.34 2.13 -24.76
CA ASN A 133 -1.00 1.67 -24.44
C ASN A 133 -0.94 0.16 -24.11
N ASN A 134 -2.05 -0.59 -24.28
CA ASN A 134 -2.16 -2.01 -23.94
C ASN A 134 -1.66 -2.34 -22.51
N ARG A 135 -2.01 -1.50 -21.53
CA ARG A 135 -1.57 -1.69 -20.16
C ARG A 135 -2.27 -2.89 -19.50
N PHE A 136 -1.50 -3.64 -18.73
CA PHE A 136 -2.01 -4.68 -17.85
C PHE A 136 -2.46 -4.10 -16.50
N CYS A 137 -3.15 -4.89 -15.69
CA CYS A 137 -3.42 -4.54 -14.29
C CYS A 137 -2.11 -4.20 -13.58
N TYR A 138 -2.00 -3.01 -12.98
CA TYR A 138 -0.75 -2.60 -12.33
C TYR A 138 -0.39 -3.44 -11.10
N LEU A 139 -1.37 -4.11 -10.48
CA LEU A 139 -1.17 -4.92 -9.28
C LEU A 139 -0.71 -6.35 -9.60
N CYS A 140 -1.28 -6.98 -10.63
CA CYS A 140 -1.05 -8.41 -10.89
C CYS A 140 -0.60 -8.73 -12.31
N GLY A 141 -0.57 -7.74 -13.21
CA GLY A 141 -0.15 -7.90 -14.59
C GLY A 141 -1.09 -8.72 -15.48
N ILE A 142 -2.33 -9.00 -15.06
CA ILE A 142 -3.31 -9.65 -15.94
C ILE A 142 -3.82 -8.66 -17.00
N GLU A 143 -4.16 -9.18 -18.18
CA GLU A 143 -4.80 -8.40 -19.24
C GLU A 143 -6.18 -7.90 -18.78
N LEU A 144 -6.45 -6.64 -19.09
CA LEU A 144 -7.64 -5.92 -18.66
C LEU A 144 -8.70 -5.88 -19.76
N GLU A 145 -9.94 -6.11 -19.36
CA GLU A 145 -11.09 -6.08 -20.26
C GLU A 145 -11.68 -4.67 -20.33
N TYR A 146 -11.27 -3.90 -21.34
CA TYR A 146 -11.65 -2.49 -21.49
C TYR A 146 -13.02 -2.24 -22.12
N ASP A 147 -13.60 -3.21 -22.84
CA ASP A 147 -14.80 -3.00 -23.67
C ASP A 147 -16.07 -3.72 -23.16
N LEU A 148 -16.04 -4.21 -21.92
CA LEU A 148 -17.19 -4.87 -21.31
C LEU A 148 -18.40 -3.92 -21.20
N LYS A 149 -19.52 -4.34 -21.81
CA LYS A 149 -20.82 -3.64 -21.70
C LYS A 149 -21.44 -3.76 -20.30
N SER A 150 -21.12 -4.85 -19.58
CA SER A 150 -21.54 -5.08 -18.19
C SER A 150 -20.33 -5.60 -17.41
N PRO A 151 -19.58 -4.74 -16.70
CA PRO A 151 -18.36 -5.14 -15.99
C PRO A 151 -18.64 -5.94 -14.71
N ASN A 152 -19.90 -6.00 -14.25
CA ASN A 152 -20.25 -6.65 -13.00
C ASN A 152 -19.88 -8.14 -13.04
N ASN A 153 -19.10 -8.58 -12.04
CA ASN A 153 -18.65 -9.95 -11.81
C ASN A 153 -17.60 -10.50 -12.79
N VAL A 154 -16.92 -9.64 -13.55
CA VAL A 154 -15.79 -10.07 -14.38
C VAL A 154 -14.48 -9.75 -13.65
N HIS A 155 -13.73 -10.78 -13.26
CA HIS A 155 -12.51 -10.68 -12.46
C HIS A 155 -11.47 -9.69 -13.03
N ASN A 156 -11.31 -9.67 -14.37
CA ASN A 156 -10.39 -8.81 -15.10
C ASN A 156 -11.05 -7.54 -15.67
N SER A 157 -12.26 -7.18 -15.23
CA SER A 157 -12.85 -5.89 -15.57
C SER A 157 -12.00 -4.73 -15.05
N VAL A 158 -11.84 -3.70 -15.87
CA VAL A 158 -10.98 -2.55 -15.55
C VAL A 158 -11.66 -1.57 -14.60
N GLU A 159 -10.94 -1.22 -13.53
CA GLU A 159 -11.25 -0.15 -12.62
C GLU A 159 -10.11 0.86 -12.57
N VAL A 160 -10.45 2.12 -12.30
CA VAL A 160 -9.46 3.18 -12.02
C VAL A 160 -9.36 3.31 -10.51
N GLU A 161 -8.19 3.00 -9.98
CA GLU A 161 -7.91 2.85 -8.56
C GLU A 161 -6.78 3.79 -8.12
N HIS A 162 -6.77 4.13 -6.85
CA HIS A 162 -5.69 4.90 -6.24
C HIS A 162 -4.47 4.02 -5.92
N LYS A 163 -3.28 4.48 -6.28
CA LYS A 163 -2.01 3.82 -5.89
C LYS A 163 -1.83 3.93 -4.38
N TRP A 164 -1.82 5.16 -3.88
CA TRP A 164 -1.94 5.48 -2.45
C TRP A 164 -3.42 5.54 -2.06
N PRO A 165 -3.90 4.72 -1.11
CA PRO A 165 -5.32 4.63 -0.80
C PRO A 165 -5.93 5.98 -0.41
N ARG A 166 -7.10 6.28 -0.97
CA ARG A 166 -7.83 7.51 -0.64
C ARG A 166 -8.17 7.60 0.85
N ALA A 167 -8.51 6.47 1.50
CA ALA A 167 -8.78 6.44 2.94
C ALA A 167 -7.57 6.86 3.79
N MET A 168 -6.37 6.72 3.23
CA MET A 168 -5.08 7.04 3.84
C MET A 168 -4.53 8.38 3.34
N GLY A 169 -5.35 9.27 2.77
CA GLY A 169 -4.91 10.58 2.29
C GLY A 169 -4.43 10.61 0.84
N GLY A 170 -4.80 9.63 0.03
CA GLY A 170 -4.50 9.60 -1.41
C GLY A 170 -5.32 10.62 -2.21
N LEU A 171 -4.63 11.45 -3.00
CA LEU A 171 -5.27 12.44 -3.87
C LEU A 171 -5.98 11.78 -5.05
N SER A 172 -7.02 12.44 -5.55
CA SER A 172 -7.83 11.97 -6.69
C SER A 172 -7.37 12.59 -8.02
N ASP A 173 -6.07 12.83 -8.12
CA ASP A 173 -5.39 13.49 -9.24
C ASP A 173 -4.61 12.44 -10.04
N ALA A 174 -4.28 12.72 -11.30
CA ALA A 174 -3.81 11.71 -12.26
C ALA A 174 -2.58 10.93 -11.78
N PHE A 175 -1.65 11.58 -11.08
CA PHE A 175 -0.40 10.95 -10.61
C PHE A 175 -0.65 9.81 -9.61
N ASN A 176 -1.78 9.81 -8.89
CA ASN A 176 -2.12 8.80 -7.90
C ASN A 176 -3.13 7.76 -8.41
N LEU A 177 -3.51 7.79 -9.69
CA LEU A 177 -4.53 6.92 -10.25
C LEU A 177 -3.94 6.00 -11.32
N GLU A 178 -4.36 4.74 -11.31
CA GLU A 178 -3.86 3.71 -12.22
C GLU A 178 -4.96 2.68 -12.53
N VAL A 179 -4.82 1.90 -13.61
CA VAL A 179 -5.79 0.85 -13.96
C VAL A 179 -5.49 -0.48 -13.27
N ALA A 180 -6.47 -1.01 -12.54
CA ALA A 180 -6.42 -2.33 -11.91
C ALA A 180 -7.59 -3.19 -12.36
N CYS A 181 -7.46 -4.51 -12.19
CA CYS A 181 -8.62 -5.39 -12.31
C CYS A 181 -9.46 -5.34 -11.03
N GLN A 182 -10.78 -5.47 -11.18
CA GLN A 182 -11.74 -5.46 -10.08
C GLN A 182 -11.35 -6.40 -8.92
N ALA A 183 -10.86 -7.60 -9.24
CA ALA A 183 -10.46 -8.55 -8.21
C ALA A 183 -9.25 -8.11 -7.38
N CYS A 184 -8.25 -7.46 -8.00
CA CYS A 184 -7.11 -6.94 -7.24
C CYS A 184 -7.52 -5.70 -6.44
N ASN A 185 -8.33 -4.83 -7.04
CA ASN A 185 -8.80 -3.63 -6.36
C ASN A 185 -9.55 -3.98 -5.06
N GLY A 186 -10.52 -4.89 -5.15
CA GLY A 186 -11.31 -5.32 -4.00
C GLY A 186 -10.48 -5.96 -2.88
N LYS A 187 -9.31 -6.53 -3.18
CA LYS A 187 -8.41 -7.17 -2.21
C LYS A 187 -7.30 -6.26 -1.69
N LYS A 188 -6.83 -5.28 -2.49
CA LYS A 188 -5.90 -4.25 -2.02
C LYS A 188 -6.53 -3.39 -0.93
N ALA A 189 -7.84 -3.15 -1.03
CA ALA A 189 -8.61 -2.37 -0.06
C ALA A 189 -7.91 -1.02 0.25
N ASP A 190 -7.72 -0.70 1.53
CA ASP A 190 -7.05 0.51 1.99
C ASP A 190 -5.58 0.27 2.41
N TYR A 191 -4.92 -0.75 1.86
CA TYR A 191 -3.51 -1.05 2.13
C TYR A 191 -2.57 -0.16 1.30
N ILE A 192 -1.59 0.41 1.98
CA ILE A 192 -0.57 1.31 1.42
C ILE A 192 0.48 0.48 0.68
N ASP A 193 1.08 -0.47 1.38
CA ASP A 193 2.19 -1.29 0.89
C ASP A 193 2.13 -2.70 1.51
N ALA A 194 3.20 -3.48 1.33
CA ALA A 194 3.25 -4.87 1.79
C ALA A 194 3.17 -5.04 3.33
N SER A 195 3.60 -4.03 4.09
CA SER A 195 3.62 -4.06 5.56
C SER A 195 2.25 -3.89 6.21
N ASP A 196 1.24 -3.49 5.43
CA ASP A 196 -0.16 -3.40 5.84
C ASP A 196 -0.88 -4.77 5.81
N PHE A 197 -0.26 -5.80 5.20
CA PHE A 197 -0.81 -7.16 5.13
C PHE A 197 -0.36 -8.02 6.33
N HIS A 198 -1.14 -9.05 6.65
CA HIS A 198 -0.79 -10.09 7.62
C HIS A 198 0.25 -11.05 7.04
N TYR A 199 1.46 -10.55 6.81
CA TYR A 199 2.55 -11.32 6.22
C TYR A 199 2.96 -12.55 7.06
N GLU A 200 2.68 -12.51 8.37
CA GLU A 200 2.85 -13.61 9.31
C GLU A 200 1.98 -14.82 8.99
N GLU A 201 0.87 -14.64 8.27
CA GLU A 201 -0.02 -15.73 7.84
C GLU A 201 0.45 -16.41 6.55
N ILE A 202 1.50 -15.87 5.90
CA ILE A 202 2.05 -16.38 4.65
C ILE A 202 3.20 -17.33 4.96
N CYS A 203 2.84 -18.57 5.30
CA CYS A 203 3.77 -19.67 5.52
C CYS A 203 3.14 -20.98 5.04
N LEU A 204 3.68 -21.54 3.95
CA LEU A 204 3.19 -22.77 3.30
C LEU A 204 4.33 -23.79 3.20
N VAL A 205 4.04 -25.06 3.49
CA VAL A 205 5.03 -26.16 3.53
C VAL A 205 5.12 -26.93 2.20
N THR A 206 4.42 -26.44 1.18
CA THR A 206 4.21 -27.11 -0.09
C THR A 206 5.49 -27.19 -0.93
N ASP A 207 5.64 -28.25 -1.73
CA ASP A 207 6.72 -28.40 -2.71
C ASP A 207 6.26 -28.02 -4.14
N GLU A 208 7.18 -28.08 -5.12
CA GLU A 208 6.87 -27.68 -6.51
C GLU A 208 5.82 -28.57 -7.21
N ASN A 209 5.58 -29.77 -6.69
CA ASN A 209 4.59 -30.71 -7.22
C ASN A 209 3.29 -30.71 -6.41
N ASP A 210 3.18 -29.83 -5.42
CA ASP A 210 2.04 -29.78 -4.53
C ASP A 210 0.83 -29.11 -5.20
N GLN A 211 -0.17 -29.93 -5.50
CA GLN A 211 -1.43 -29.47 -6.09
C GLN A 211 -2.19 -28.52 -5.13
N HIS A 212 -1.93 -28.58 -3.83
CA HIS A 212 -2.56 -27.74 -2.82
C HIS A 212 -2.00 -26.32 -2.77
N PHE A 213 -0.81 -26.05 -3.31
CA PHE A 213 -0.22 -24.70 -3.31
C PHE A 213 -1.17 -23.65 -3.87
N SER A 214 -1.78 -23.94 -5.02
CA SER A 214 -2.73 -23.03 -5.68
C SER A 214 -4.03 -22.80 -4.89
N THR A 215 -4.40 -23.74 -4.01
CA THR A 215 -5.58 -23.62 -3.14
C THR A 215 -5.29 -22.92 -1.83
N GLU A 216 -4.07 -23.05 -1.31
CA GLU A 216 -3.63 -22.39 -0.08
C GLU A 216 -3.12 -20.96 -0.33
N MET A 217 -2.58 -20.69 -1.51
CA MET A 217 -2.14 -19.37 -1.93
C MET A 217 -3.35 -18.46 -2.23
N LYS A 218 -3.82 -17.79 -1.18
CA LYS A 218 -4.91 -16.81 -1.28
C LYS A 218 -4.47 -15.60 -2.11
N ARG A 219 -5.44 -14.94 -2.73
CA ARG A 219 -5.19 -13.75 -3.57
C ARG A 219 -4.58 -12.60 -2.79
N GLU A 220 -4.95 -12.46 -1.52
CA GLU A 220 -4.40 -11.48 -0.59
C GLU A 220 -2.90 -11.69 -0.35
N TYR A 221 -2.45 -12.96 -0.30
CA TYR A 221 -1.04 -13.28 -0.14
C TYR A 221 -0.26 -12.94 -1.41
N GLU A 222 -0.80 -13.24 -2.59
CA GLU A 222 -0.19 -12.83 -3.86
C GLU A 222 -0.04 -11.30 -3.93
N LEU A 223 -1.07 -10.55 -3.51
CA LEU A 223 -1.03 -9.08 -3.49
C LEU A 223 -0.01 -8.55 -2.48
N ALA A 224 0.07 -9.12 -1.28
CA ALA A 224 1.07 -8.76 -0.28
C ALA A 224 2.49 -8.95 -0.84
N LEU A 225 2.72 -10.09 -1.47
CA LEU A 225 3.99 -10.40 -2.12
C LEU A 225 4.26 -9.40 -3.24
N TRP A 226 3.33 -9.15 -4.16
CA TRP A 226 3.57 -8.19 -5.25
C TRP A 226 3.85 -6.78 -4.71
N ALA A 227 3.14 -6.35 -3.67
CA ALA A 227 3.38 -5.08 -3.00
C ALA A 227 4.79 -4.99 -2.38
N LYS A 228 5.37 -6.11 -1.92
CA LYS A 228 6.76 -6.19 -1.40
C LYS A 228 7.78 -5.66 -2.41
N THR A 229 7.49 -5.85 -3.70
CA THR A 229 8.33 -5.43 -4.83
C THR A 229 7.77 -4.21 -5.56
N GLU A 230 6.84 -3.47 -4.96
CA GLU A 230 6.13 -2.35 -5.60
C GLU A 230 5.50 -2.75 -6.95
N PHE A 231 5.02 -3.98 -7.05
CA PHE A 231 4.45 -4.57 -8.26
C PHE A 231 5.41 -4.61 -9.45
N LYS A 232 6.70 -4.77 -9.20
CA LYS A 232 7.77 -4.84 -10.21
C LYS A 232 8.49 -6.19 -10.17
N CYS A 233 9.13 -6.55 -11.27
CA CYS A 233 10.05 -7.70 -11.27
C CYS A 233 11.29 -7.39 -10.42
N SER A 234 11.65 -8.29 -9.51
CA SER A 234 12.82 -8.14 -8.63
C SER A 234 14.16 -7.97 -9.37
N LEU A 235 14.28 -8.44 -10.61
CA LEU A 235 15.51 -8.33 -11.41
C LEU A 235 15.53 -7.10 -12.32
N CYS A 236 14.56 -6.97 -13.23
CA CYS A 236 14.58 -5.90 -14.22
C CYS A 236 13.81 -4.64 -13.82
N GLN A 237 13.16 -4.64 -12.65
CA GLN A 237 12.40 -3.52 -12.09
C GLN A 237 11.26 -3.00 -12.99
N LYS A 238 10.93 -3.73 -14.06
CA LYS A 238 9.77 -3.41 -14.90
C LYS A 238 8.47 -3.71 -14.14
N PRO A 239 7.49 -2.81 -14.19
CA PRO A 239 6.22 -3.00 -13.50
C PRO A 239 5.36 -4.08 -14.16
N ALA A 240 4.45 -4.66 -13.39
CA ALA A 240 3.47 -5.63 -13.86
C ALA A 240 2.56 -5.05 -14.96
N SER A 241 2.26 -3.75 -14.90
CA SER A 241 1.50 -3.03 -15.92
C SER A 241 2.13 -3.05 -17.31
N ASP A 242 3.44 -3.31 -17.40
CA ASP A 242 4.21 -3.38 -18.64
C ASP A 242 4.70 -4.79 -18.98
N SER A 243 4.94 -5.62 -17.97
CA SER A 243 5.57 -6.93 -18.14
C SER A 243 4.59 -8.09 -18.14
N GLY A 244 3.31 -7.82 -17.87
CA GLY A 244 2.29 -8.84 -17.67
C GLY A 244 2.42 -9.52 -16.30
N LYS A 245 1.80 -10.70 -16.17
CA LYS A 245 1.67 -11.41 -14.90
C LYS A 245 3.03 -11.73 -14.29
N LEU A 246 3.23 -11.32 -13.04
CA LEU A 246 4.41 -11.66 -12.27
C LEU A 246 4.25 -13.05 -11.63
N LYS A 247 5.35 -13.80 -11.56
CA LYS A 247 5.44 -15.15 -11.00
C LYS A 247 6.22 -15.17 -9.71
N LEU A 248 5.82 -16.07 -8.82
CA LEU A 248 6.46 -16.29 -7.53
C LEU A 248 7.55 -17.37 -7.66
N SER A 249 8.65 -17.22 -6.93
CA SER A 249 9.69 -18.24 -6.77
C SER A 249 10.36 -18.08 -5.41
N ARG A 250 11.00 -19.14 -4.91
CA ARG A 250 11.71 -19.13 -3.63
C ARG A 250 13.14 -18.63 -3.80
N LYS A 251 13.63 -17.84 -2.84
CA LYS A 251 15.05 -17.45 -2.75
C LYS A 251 15.90 -18.68 -2.43
N ASN A 252 15.49 -19.42 -1.40
CA ASN A 252 16.05 -20.69 -0.97
C ASN A 252 15.05 -21.82 -1.28
N PRO A 253 15.34 -22.70 -2.26
CA PRO A 253 14.45 -23.81 -2.63
C PRO A 253 14.38 -24.91 -1.56
N ASN A 254 15.28 -24.91 -0.58
CA ASN A 254 15.28 -25.86 0.54
C ASN A 254 14.51 -25.35 1.76
N ASP A 255 13.87 -24.19 1.67
CA ASP A 255 13.03 -23.61 2.71
C ASP A 255 11.56 -23.57 2.26
N SER A 256 10.67 -23.40 3.22
CA SER A 256 9.23 -23.24 3.06
C SER A 256 8.88 -21.97 2.25
N TRP A 257 7.65 -21.93 1.72
CA TRP A 257 7.12 -20.73 1.09
C TRP A 257 6.63 -19.77 2.17
N HIS A 258 7.47 -18.82 2.54
CA HIS A 258 7.08 -17.74 3.44
C HIS A 258 7.43 -16.37 2.87
N PHE A 259 6.79 -15.32 3.39
CA PHE A 259 6.87 -13.97 2.87
C PHE A 259 8.30 -13.45 2.62
N LEU A 260 9.25 -13.85 3.48
CA LEU A 260 10.66 -13.41 3.40
C LEU A 260 11.48 -14.21 2.37
N ASN A 261 11.09 -15.46 2.11
CA ASN A 261 11.74 -16.36 1.15
C ASN A 261 11.10 -16.34 -0.25
N ILE A 262 10.06 -15.54 -0.48
CA ILE A 262 9.43 -15.44 -1.80
C ILE A 262 9.93 -14.19 -2.55
N GLU A 263 10.31 -14.40 -3.81
CA GLU A 263 10.67 -13.38 -4.80
C GLU A 263 9.72 -13.42 -6.00
N ILE A 264 9.72 -12.31 -6.76
CA ILE A 264 8.76 -12.06 -7.82
C ILE A 264 9.46 -11.69 -9.11
N PHE A 265 9.09 -12.37 -10.19
CA PHE A 265 9.75 -12.25 -11.48
C PHE A 265 8.74 -12.04 -12.59
N CYS A 266 9.12 -11.28 -13.64
CA CYS A 266 8.37 -11.33 -14.89
C CYS A 266 8.61 -12.67 -15.61
N GLU A 267 7.78 -12.97 -16.62
CA GLU A 267 7.85 -14.21 -17.40
C GLU A 267 9.28 -14.55 -17.85
N GLN A 268 9.99 -13.57 -18.41
CA GLN A 268 11.36 -13.73 -18.93
C GLN A 268 12.35 -14.20 -17.87
N HIS A 269 12.27 -13.65 -16.64
CA HIS A 269 13.20 -13.98 -15.56
C HIS A 269 12.77 -15.22 -14.77
N SER A 270 11.47 -15.56 -14.78
CA SER A 270 10.97 -16.77 -14.10
C SER A 270 11.55 -18.06 -14.70
N GLN A 271 11.89 -18.05 -15.98
CA GLN A 271 12.43 -19.21 -16.69
C GLN A 271 13.92 -19.45 -16.39
N LEU A 272 14.64 -18.44 -15.88
CA LEU A 272 16.06 -18.52 -15.54
C LEU A 272 16.31 -19.06 -14.12
N ARG A 273 15.25 -19.23 -13.33
CA ARG A 273 15.27 -19.60 -11.90
C ARG A 273 14.63 -20.98 -11.63
N ARG A 274 14.24 -21.72 -12.67
CA ARG A 274 13.79 -23.11 -12.58
C ARG A 274 14.97 -24.06 -12.63
#